data_AF-A0A4P7WW56-F1
#
_entry.id   AF-A0A4P7WW56-F1
#
_cell.length_a   1.000
_cell.length_b   1.000
_cell.length_c   1.000
_cell.angle_alpha   90.00
_cell.angle_beta   90.00
_cell.angle_gamma   90.00
#
_symmetry.space_group_name_H-M   'P 1'
#
loop_
_entity.id
_entity.type
_entity.pdbx_description
1 polymer ?
#
loop_
_entity_poly.entity_id
_entity_poly.type
_entity_poly.pdbx_seq_one_letter_code
_entity_poly.pdbx_strand_id
1 'polypeptide(L)'
;MKKFLTLITVCILTSCSSIMTNRGLKRSGVFNIRSELNSIENDQKKIIFIPMHHIGRKEFYDDVANKIDSLQKLDYTVFYEGVDYGKDSLERIENLMKLRRIKGFFPQGNQRYLDTTTNIIAGKIKYKGKYKLINQPSYGKLKLDSLTSIRADVSLAELITDFEKKNEEIILDKCDFSFSLKDENFKCKKVKKSLRKIFDREYAFGYRDKSLAKRIVKSEKKKILVIYGSRHFWGLYTQLKKIDKNFRLNFGLKKV
;
A
#
# COMPACT_ATOMS: atom_id res chain seq x y z
N MET A 1 47.14 16.48 -26.63
CA MET A 1 46.18 15.38 -26.37
C MET A 1 45.64 15.39 -24.93
N LYS A 2 45.03 16.49 -24.46
CA LYS A 2 44.51 16.62 -23.07
C LYS A 2 43.03 17.02 -22.98
N LYS A 3 42.30 17.04 -24.10
CA LYS A 3 40.88 17.44 -24.14
C LYS A 3 39.90 16.28 -24.33
N PHE A 4 40.37 15.03 -24.44
CA PHE A 4 39.51 13.85 -24.62
C PHE A 4 39.18 13.09 -23.32
N LEU A 5 39.84 13.41 -22.20
CA LEU A 5 39.65 12.68 -20.93
C LEU A 5 38.46 13.18 -20.10
N THR A 6 37.86 14.32 -20.45
CA THR A 6 36.78 14.95 -19.67
C THR A 6 35.38 14.48 -20.08
N LEU A 7 35.24 13.77 -21.21
CA LEU A 7 33.93 13.35 -21.74
C LEU A 7 33.45 11.99 -21.21
N ILE A 8 34.35 11.17 -20.66
CA ILE A 8 34.01 9.82 -20.16
C ILE A 8 33.44 9.86 -18.73
N THR A 9 33.79 10.87 -17.94
CA THR A 9 33.40 10.95 -16.51
C THR A 9 31.95 11.39 -16.30
N VAL A 10 31.33 12.09 -17.26
CA VAL A 10 29.93 12.57 -17.17
C VAL A 10 28.91 11.48 -17.52
N CYS A 11 29.28 10.50 -18.36
CA CYS A 11 28.36 9.43 -18.79
C CYS A 11 28.09 8.35 -17.73
N ILE A 12 28.94 8.21 -16.70
CA ILE A 12 28.84 7.13 -15.71
C ILE A 12 27.80 7.47 -14.63
N LEU A 13 27.58 8.75 -14.32
CA LEU A 13 26.73 9.18 -13.20
C LEU A 13 25.22 9.01 -13.45
N THR A 14 24.75 8.98 -14.70
CA THR A 14 23.32 8.80 -15.02
C THR A 14 22.86 7.34 -14.93
N SER A 15 23.79 6.38 -14.98
CA SER A 15 23.48 4.94 -14.94
C SER A 15 23.21 4.43 -13.51
N CYS A 16 23.88 5.00 -12.51
CA CYS A 16 23.83 4.54 -11.12
C CYS A 16 22.44 4.69 -10.48
N SER A 17 21.71 5.76 -10.79
CA SER A 17 20.35 5.98 -10.27
C SER A 17 19.38 4.89 -10.75
N SER A 18 19.47 4.51 -12.03
CA SER A 18 18.66 3.43 -12.60
C SER A 18 18.95 2.06 -11.99
N ILE A 19 20.22 1.80 -11.66
CA ILE A 19 20.66 0.56 -11.00
C ILE A 19 20.11 0.47 -9.57
N MET A 20 20.21 1.56 -8.79
CA MET A 20 19.68 1.59 -7.42
C MET A 20 18.16 1.44 -7.39
N THR A 21 17.45 2.13 -8.29
CA THR A 21 16.00 1.97 -8.45
C THR A 21 15.62 0.54 -8.79
N ASN A 22 16.28 -0.07 -9.79
CA ASN A 22 16.00 -1.45 -10.20
C ASN A 22 16.31 -2.45 -9.07
N ARG A 23 17.37 -2.25 -8.29
CA ARG A 23 17.67 -3.06 -7.10
C ARG A 23 16.59 -2.93 -6.03
N GLY A 24 16.12 -1.71 -5.76
CA GLY A 24 15.02 -1.45 -4.82
C GLY A 24 13.72 -2.16 -5.24
N LEU A 25 13.32 -1.99 -6.49
CA LEU A 25 12.13 -2.64 -7.07
C LEU A 25 12.25 -4.18 -7.02
N LYS A 26 13.41 -4.72 -7.38
CA LYS A 26 13.68 -6.16 -7.29
C LYS A 26 13.53 -6.68 -5.85
N ARG A 27 14.14 -6.01 -4.87
CA ARG A 27 14.05 -6.39 -3.44
C ARG A 27 12.62 -6.31 -2.89
N SER A 28 11.82 -5.35 -3.38
CA SER A 28 10.42 -5.23 -3.00
C SER A 28 9.48 -6.24 -3.70
N GLY A 29 10.00 -7.11 -4.58
CA GLY A 29 9.20 -8.11 -5.28
C GLY A 29 8.38 -7.58 -6.46
N VAL A 30 8.55 -6.31 -6.86
CA VAL A 30 7.80 -5.69 -7.98
C VAL A 30 8.01 -6.43 -9.31
N PHE A 31 9.16 -7.09 -9.48
CA PHE A 31 9.48 -7.86 -10.69
C PHE A 31 9.12 -9.35 -10.59
N ASN A 32 8.62 -9.81 -9.44
CA ASN A 32 8.17 -11.19 -9.29
C ASN A 32 6.96 -11.40 -10.20
N ILE A 33 6.79 -12.63 -10.68
CA ILE A 33 5.62 -13.04 -11.48
C ILE A 33 4.63 -13.89 -10.70
N ARG A 34 4.96 -14.21 -9.45
CA ARG A 34 4.13 -14.97 -8.53
C ARG A 34 4.13 -14.31 -7.16
N SER A 35 2.99 -14.34 -6.48
CA SER A 35 2.86 -13.93 -5.09
C SER A 35 3.08 -15.13 -4.17
N GLU A 36 4.02 -15.03 -3.24
CA GLU A 36 4.24 -16.08 -2.24
C GLU A 36 3.23 -15.91 -1.10
N LEU A 37 2.45 -16.97 -0.85
CA LEU A 37 1.45 -16.98 0.21
C LEU A 37 2.13 -17.14 1.57
N ASN A 38 1.68 -16.34 2.53
CA ASN A 38 2.09 -16.49 3.92
C ASN A 38 0.90 -17.02 4.73
N SER A 39 1.12 -18.04 5.55
CA SER A 39 0.07 -18.63 6.39
C SER A 39 0.29 -18.26 7.85
N ILE A 40 -0.76 -17.76 8.49
CA ILE A 40 -0.83 -17.51 9.94
C ILE A 40 -2.00 -18.31 10.47
N GLU A 41 -1.81 -19.11 11.52
CA GLU A 41 -2.91 -19.89 12.09
C GLU A 41 -2.84 -20.06 13.61
N ASN A 42 -3.98 -20.35 14.21
CA ASN A 42 -4.14 -20.89 15.56
C ASN A 42 -5.25 -21.96 15.51
N ASP A 43 -5.67 -22.49 16.66
CA ASP A 43 -6.68 -23.55 16.74
C ASP A 43 -8.06 -23.14 16.18
N GLN A 44 -8.32 -21.84 16.03
CA GLN A 44 -9.61 -21.31 15.61
C GLN A 44 -9.62 -20.76 14.18
N LYS A 45 -8.47 -20.29 13.68
CA LYS A 45 -8.36 -19.47 12.47
C LYS A 45 -7.19 -19.90 11.62
N LYS A 46 -7.44 -20.03 10.32
CA LYS A 46 -6.44 -20.19 9.27
C LYS A 46 -6.48 -18.97 8.35
N ILE A 47 -5.39 -18.21 8.35
CA ILE A 47 -5.24 -16.96 7.62
C ILE A 47 -4.19 -17.15 6.53
N ILE A 48 -4.58 -16.92 5.28
CA ILE A 48 -3.66 -16.84 4.15
C ILE A 48 -3.50 -15.37 3.78
N PHE A 49 -2.27 -14.90 3.67
CA PHE A 49 -1.95 -13.53 3.31
C PHE A 49 -1.32 -13.49 1.90
N ILE A 50 -1.95 -12.74 0.99
CA ILE A 50 -1.40 -12.40 -0.32
C ILE A 50 -0.73 -11.02 -0.21
N PRO A 51 0.61 -10.94 -0.28
CA PRO A 51 1.32 -9.66 -0.30
C PRO A 51 1.09 -8.94 -1.62
N MET A 52 0.49 -7.75 -1.55
CA MET A 52 0.20 -6.90 -2.71
C MET A 52 1.27 -5.81 -2.90
N HIS A 53 1.44 -5.41 -4.16
CA HIS A 53 2.21 -4.25 -4.57
C HIS A 53 1.33 -3.30 -5.38
N HIS A 54 1.50 -1.98 -5.21
CA HIS A 54 0.78 -1.00 -6.02
C HIS A 54 1.19 -1.00 -7.50
N ILE A 55 2.39 -1.49 -7.80
CA ILE A 55 2.91 -1.66 -9.16
C ILE A 55 3.59 -3.03 -9.27
N GLY A 56 3.52 -3.63 -10.45
CA GLY A 56 4.05 -4.96 -10.69
C GLY A 56 3.94 -5.39 -12.14
N ARG A 57 4.42 -6.59 -12.42
CA ARG A 57 4.22 -7.25 -13.72
C ARG A 57 2.78 -7.72 -13.87
N LYS A 58 2.25 -7.80 -15.09
CA LYS A 58 0.88 -8.29 -15.33
C LYS A 58 0.71 -9.72 -14.79
N GLU A 59 1.72 -10.56 -15.02
CA GLU A 59 1.76 -11.97 -14.65
C GLU A 59 1.64 -12.16 -13.13
N PHE A 60 2.19 -11.24 -12.33
CA PHE A 60 2.00 -11.24 -10.88
C PHE A 60 0.53 -11.09 -10.49
N TYR A 61 -0.17 -10.14 -11.13
CA TYR A 61 -1.58 -9.90 -10.83
C TYR A 61 -2.49 -11.00 -11.39
N ASP A 62 -2.11 -11.62 -12.50
CA ASP A 62 -2.79 -12.81 -13.03
C ASP A 62 -2.67 -13.99 -12.05
N ASP A 63 -1.48 -14.22 -11.49
CA ASP A 63 -1.24 -15.23 -10.44
C ASP A 63 -2.03 -14.94 -9.15
N VAL A 64 -2.04 -13.68 -8.70
CA VAL A 64 -2.87 -13.24 -7.56
C VAL A 64 -4.35 -13.49 -7.83
N ALA A 65 -4.87 -13.13 -9.00
CA ALA A 65 -6.28 -13.32 -9.35
C ALA A 65 -6.67 -14.80 -9.32
N ASN A 66 -5.80 -15.68 -9.83
CA ASN A 66 -6.04 -17.13 -9.79
C ASN A 66 -6.03 -17.69 -8.36
N LYS A 67 -5.15 -17.19 -7.49
CA LYS A 67 -5.12 -17.57 -6.06
C LYS A 67 -6.36 -17.11 -5.32
N ILE A 68 -6.83 -15.89 -5.58
CA ILE A 68 -8.07 -15.35 -4.98
C ILE A 68 -9.26 -16.24 -5.39
N ASP A 69 -9.43 -16.50 -6.68
CA ASP A 69 -10.49 -17.35 -7.20
C ASP A 69 -10.46 -18.76 -6.58
N SER A 70 -9.27 -19.37 -6.53
CA SER A 70 -9.09 -20.72 -5.97
C SER A 70 -9.38 -20.77 -4.47
N LEU A 71 -8.90 -19.79 -3.70
CA LEU A 71 -9.11 -19.77 -2.25
C LEU A 71 -10.56 -19.46 -1.88
N GLN A 72 -11.25 -18.58 -2.62
CA GLN A 72 -12.69 -18.35 -2.44
C GLN A 72 -13.49 -19.65 -2.65
N LYS A 73 -13.14 -20.46 -3.66
CA LYS A 73 -13.72 -21.80 -3.90
C LYS A 73 -13.40 -22.83 -2.80
N LEU A 74 -12.41 -22.54 -1.95
CA LEU A 74 -12.04 -23.33 -0.78
C LEU A 74 -12.62 -22.76 0.53
N ASP A 75 -13.68 -21.94 0.42
CA ASP A 75 -14.41 -21.27 1.49
C ASP A 75 -13.61 -20.24 2.28
N TYR A 76 -12.56 -19.66 1.69
CA TYR A 76 -11.90 -18.52 2.31
C TYR A 76 -12.72 -17.25 2.12
N THR A 77 -13.06 -16.58 3.22
CA THR A 77 -13.62 -15.22 3.16
C THR A 77 -12.50 -14.21 2.96
N VAL A 78 -12.61 -13.36 1.94
CA VAL A 78 -11.59 -12.37 1.61
C VAL A 78 -11.71 -11.12 2.49
N PHE A 79 -10.59 -10.70 3.06
CA PHE A 79 -10.42 -9.46 3.82
C PHE A 79 -9.43 -8.58 3.04
N TYR A 80 -9.92 -7.54 2.39
CA TYR A 80 -9.10 -6.75 1.45
C TYR A 80 -8.84 -5.32 1.94
N GLU A 81 -7.68 -4.80 1.54
CA GLU A 81 -7.24 -3.42 1.78
C GLU A 81 -8.06 -2.41 0.96
N GLY A 82 -8.33 -1.26 1.52
CA GLY A 82 -9.08 -0.23 0.82
C GLY A 82 -9.51 0.84 1.78
N VAL A 83 -8.62 1.81 2.03
CA VAL A 83 -8.92 2.96 2.87
C VAL A 83 -10.21 3.60 2.38
N ASP A 84 -11.19 3.71 3.27
CA ASP A 84 -12.45 4.36 2.94
C ASP A 84 -12.28 5.87 3.01
N TYR A 85 -12.51 6.56 1.90
CA TYR A 85 -12.43 8.01 1.85
C TYR A 85 -13.73 8.70 2.24
N GLY A 86 -14.79 7.94 2.57
CA GLY A 86 -16.09 8.47 2.90
C GLY A 86 -16.92 8.81 1.66
N LYS A 87 -18.23 8.99 1.87
CA LYS A 87 -19.18 9.38 0.82
C LYS A 87 -19.58 10.85 0.89
N ASP A 88 -19.57 11.45 2.09
CA ASP A 88 -19.85 12.88 2.27
C ASP A 88 -18.77 13.70 1.60
N SER A 89 -19.17 14.62 0.72
CA SER A 89 -18.25 15.48 -0.01
C SER A 89 -17.43 16.39 0.89
N LEU A 90 -17.99 16.96 1.96
CA LEU A 90 -17.30 17.96 2.77
C LEU A 90 -16.26 17.32 3.69
N GLU A 91 -16.68 16.37 4.52
CA GLU A 91 -15.77 15.62 5.40
C GLU A 91 -14.68 14.90 4.60
N ARG A 92 -15.03 14.31 3.45
CA ARG A 92 -14.05 13.68 2.56
C ARG A 92 -13.03 14.68 2.06
N ILE A 93 -13.46 15.84 1.55
CA ILE A 93 -12.56 16.87 1.02
C ILE A 93 -11.63 17.37 2.12
N GLU A 94 -12.17 17.65 3.31
CA GLU A 94 -11.39 18.11 4.45
C GLU A 94 -10.32 17.09 4.87
N ASN A 95 -10.71 15.83 5.09
CA ASN A 95 -9.78 14.76 5.44
C ASN A 95 -8.69 14.55 4.38
N LEU A 96 -9.04 14.69 3.10
CA LEU A 96 -8.10 14.63 1.99
C LEU A 96 -7.12 15.82 1.98
N MET A 97 -7.59 17.02 2.30
CA MET A 97 -6.74 18.20 2.49
C MET A 97 -5.80 18.02 3.69
N LYS A 98 -6.30 17.52 4.83
CA LYS A 98 -5.49 17.20 6.02
C LYS A 98 -4.41 16.18 5.68
N LEU A 99 -4.76 15.11 4.96
CA LEU A 99 -3.81 14.12 4.47
C LEU A 99 -2.75 14.75 3.55
N ARG A 100 -3.14 15.65 2.63
CA ARG A 100 -2.20 16.39 1.77
C ARG A 100 -1.26 17.27 2.58
N ARG A 101 -1.75 17.96 3.63
CA ARG A 101 -0.93 18.77 4.54
C ARG A 101 0.08 17.93 5.32
N ILE A 102 -0.30 16.70 5.71
CA ILE A 102 0.59 15.73 6.36
C ILE A 102 1.67 15.20 5.39
N LYS A 103 1.25 14.67 4.25
CA LYS A 103 2.12 13.92 3.32
C LYS A 103 2.92 14.85 2.40
N GLY A 104 2.40 16.03 2.13
CA GLY A 104 2.96 17.02 1.21
C GLY A 104 2.75 16.70 -0.27
N PHE A 105 1.89 15.72 -0.57
CA PHE A 105 1.42 15.33 -1.90
C PHE A 105 0.12 14.53 -1.74
N PHE A 106 -0.65 14.37 -2.81
CA PHE A 106 -1.87 13.57 -2.79
C PHE A 106 -1.55 12.11 -3.17
N PRO A 107 -1.77 11.12 -2.29
CA PRO A 107 -1.43 9.72 -2.60
C PRO A 107 -2.28 9.12 -3.74
N GLN A 108 -3.37 9.77 -4.14
CA GLN A 108 -4.32 9.29 -5.15
C GLN A 108 -4.80 10.38 -6.14
N GLY A 109 -3.96 11.36 -6.45
CA GLY A 109 -4.37 12.51 -7.24
C GLY A 109 -4.25 12.17 -8.72
N ASN A 110 -5.31 11.63 -9.34
CA ASN A 110 -5.46 11.23 -10.77
C ASN A 110 -4.38 10.31 -11.40
N GLN A 111 -3.12 10.45 -11.02
CA GLN A 111 -2.00 9.62 -11.39
C GLN A 111 -1.98 8.41 -10.46
N ARG A 112 -2.14 7.22 -11.06
CA ARG A 112 -1.87 5.96 -10.36
C ARG A 112 -0.40 5.94 -9.90
N TYR A 113 0.00 4.97 -9.08
CA TYR A 113 1.38 4.85 -8.61
C TYR A 113 2.44 4.81 -9.73
N LEU A 114 2.06 4.36 -10.93
CA LEU A 114 2.84 4.43 -12.15
C LEU A 114 2.06 5.23 -13.20
N ASP A 115 2.66 6.30 -13.72
CA ASP A 115 2.28 6.86 -15.01
C ASP A 115 2.85 5.94 -16.10
N THR A 116 1.97 5.23 -16.82
CA THR A 116 2.35 4.28 -17.87
C THR A 116 2.75 4.95 -19.18
N THR A 117 2.39 6.22 -19.38
CA THR A 117 2.78 7.01 -20.56
C THR A 117 4.22 7.50 -20.39
N THR A 118 4.55 8.02 -19.21
CA THR A 118 5.89 8.55 -18.92
C THR A 118 6.81 7.55 -18.21
N ASN A 119 6.33 6.38 -17.78
CA ASN A 119 7.07 5.44 -16.94
C ASN A 119 7.65 6.10 -15.67
N ILE A 120 6.90 7.01 -15.04
CA ILE A 120 7.28 7.65 -13.79
C ILE A 120 6.54 6.99 -12.63
N ILE A 121 7.29 6.44 -11.68
CA ILE A 121 6.77 5.84 -10.45
C ILE A 121 6.67 6.92 -9.37
N ALA A 122 5.51 7.01 -8.74
CA ALA A 122 5.17 7.90 -7.63
C ALA A 122 5.54 9.38 -7.91
N GLY A 123 5.39 9.81 -9.16
CA GLY A 123 5.69 11.17 -9.63
C GLY A 123 7.17 11.59 -9.55
N LYS A 124 8.09 10.67 -9.23
CA LYS A 124 9.49 11.04 -8.89
C LYS A 124 10.53 10.18 -9.59
N ILE A 125 10.23 8.91 -9.82
CA ILE A 125 11.24 7.93 -10.21
C ILE A 125 10.98 7.53 -11.66
N LYS A 126 11.81 8.02 -12.59
CA LYS A 126 11.78 7.54 -13.99
C LYS A 126 12.27 6.09 -14.05
N TYR A 127 11.37 5.18 -14.36
CA TYR A 127 11.69 3.77 -14.56
C TYR A 127 12.18 3.53 -16.00
N LYS A 128 13.34 2.89 -16.11
CA LYS A 128 13.98 2.50 -17.38
C LYS A 128 14.32 1.01 -17.42
N GLY A 129 13.70 0.20 -16.56
CA GLY A 129 13.97 -1.23 -16.52
C GLY A 129 13.30 -1.98 -17.67
N LYS A 130 13.74 -3.22 -17.89
CA LYS A 130 13.31 -4.06 -19.02
C LYS A 130 11.89 -4.63 -18.92
N TYR A 131 11.28 -4.61 -17.74
CA TYR A 131 9.97 -5.22 -17.53
C TYR A 131 8.86 -4.20 -17.70
N LYS A 132 7.83 -4.53 -18.47
CA LYS A 132 6.62 -3.72 -18.50
C LYS A 132 5.91 -3.81 -17.15
N LEU A 133 5.76 -2.68 -16.47
CA LEU A 133 5.04 -2.57 -15.20
C LEU A 133 3.64 -2.04 -15.44
N ILE A 134 2.70 -2.47 -14.63
CA ILE A 134 1.34 -1.95 -14.56
C ILE A 134 1.00 -1.58 -13.11
N ASN A 135 0.00 -0.73 -12.94
CA ASN A 135 -0.60 -0.49 -11.64
C ASN A 135 -1.43 -1.70 -11.19
N GLN A 136 -1.56 -1.87 -9.89
CA GLN A 136 -2.48 -2.83 -9.27
C GLN A 136 -3.88 -2.69 -9.92
N PRO A 137 -4.43 -3.78 -10.49
CA PRO A 137 -5.79 -3.78 -11.01
C PRO A 137 -6.82 -3.54 -9.89
N SER A 138 -8.03 -3.13 -10.28
CA SER A 138 -9.16 -3.11 -9.33
C SER A 138 -9.45 -4.52 -8.81
N TYR A 139 -10.04 -4.62 -7.62
CA TYR A 139 -10.36 -5.91 -7.01
C TYR A 139 -11.25 -6.80 -7.88
N GLY A 140 -12.19 -6.22 -8.65
CA GLY A 140 -12.99 -6.99 -9.62
C GLY A 140 -12.14 -7.66 -10.71
N LYS A 141 -11.07 -6.99 -11.20
CA LYS A 141 -10.12 -7.59 -12.15
C LYS A 141 -9.21 -8.64 -11.50
N LEU A 142 -9.12 -8.65 -10.17
CA LEU A 142 -8.43 -9.67 -9.38
C LEU A 142 -9.36 -10.82 -8.98
N LYS A 143 -10.55 -10.95 -9.62
CA LYS A 143 -11.55 -11.99 -9.36
C LYS A 143 -12.04 -12.04 -7.90
N LEU A 144 -11.98 -10.91 -7.20
CA LEU A 144 -12.57 -10.77 -5.87
C LEU A 144 -14.10 -10.75 -5.99
N ASP A 145 -14.77 -11.61 -5.23
CA ASP A 145 -16.24 -11.61 -5.13
C ASP A 145 -16.68 -10.54 -4.12
N SER A 146 -17.28 -9.44 -4.61
CA SER A 146 -17.70 -8.32 -3.77
C SER A 146 -18.84 -8.64 -2.82
N LEU A 147 -19.62 -9.70 -3.05
CA LEU A 147 -20.78 -10.04 -2.21
C LEU A 147 -20.35 -10.78 -0.93
N THR A 148 -19.29 -11.58 -1.01
CA THR A 148 -18.81 -12.40 0.10
C THR A 148 -17.54 -11.85 0.75
N SER A 149 -16.85 -10.93 0.07
CA SER A 149 -15.64 -10.29 0.57
C SER A 149 -15.93 -9.13 1.52
N ILE A 150 -14.98 -8.86 2.41
CA ILE A 150 -15.10 -7.82 3.40
C ILE A 150 -13.95 -6.81 3.25
N ARG A 151 -14.29 -5.53 3.04
CA ARG A 151 -13.33 -4.43 3.17
C ARG A 151 -12.87 -4.36 4.62
N ALA A 152 -11.61 -4.68 4.87
CA ALA A 152 -11.09 -4.88 6.23
C ALA A 152 -10.17 -3.75 6.70
N ASP A 153 -10.19 -2.64 5.97
CA ASP A 153 -9.40 -1.45 6.25
C ASP A 153 -10.20 -0.39 7.00
N VAL A 154 -9.47 0.59 7.50
CA VAL A 154 -10.03 1.76 8.18
C VAL A 154 -10.36 2.87 7.19
N SER A 155 -11.21 3.79 7.60
CA SER A 155 -11.46 5.03 6.86
C SER A 155 -10.33 6.05 7.07
N LEU A 156 -10.23 7.00 6.14
CA LEU A 156 -9.35 8.15 6.30
C LEU A 156 -9.79 9.02 7.48
N ALA A 157 -11.09 9.18 7.69
CA ALA A 157 -11.65 9.92 8.81
C ALA A 157 -11.20 9.33 10.16
N GLU A 158 -11.24 8.00 10.32
CA GLU A 158 -10.73 7.31 11.51
C GLU A 158 -9.23 7.54 11.71
N LEU A 159 -8.44 7.48 10.63
CA LEU A 159 -6.99 7.73 10.69
C LEU A 159 -6.66 9.15 11.13
N ILE A 160 -7.33 10.15 10.53
CA ILE A 160 -7.11 11.57 10.84
C ILE A 160 -7.58 11.87 12.26
N THR A 161 -8.79 11.44 12.63
CA THR A 161 -9.35 11.66 13.97
C THR A 161 -8.48 11.07 15.07
N ASP A 162 -8.06 9.81 14.96
CA ASP A 162 -7.20 9.19 15.97
C ASP A 162 -5.78 9.78 15.98
N PHE A 163 -5.31 10.30 14.83
CA PHE A 163 -4.03 11.00 14.75
C PHE A 163 -4.09 12.34 15.48
N GLU A 164 -5.06 13.19 15.18
CA GLU A 164 -5.24 14.51 15.81
C GLU A 164 -5.50 14.36 17.31
N LYS A 165 -6.26 13.34 17.75
CA LYS A 165 -6.49 13.06 19.18
C LYS A 165 -5.21 12.83 19.99
N LYS A 166 -4.17 12.25 19.37
CA LYS A 166 -2.91 11.90 20.05
C LYS A 166 -1.76 12.86 19.75
N ASN A 167 -1.97 13.80 18.83
CA ASN A 167 -0.95 14.68 18.31
C ASN A 167 -1.51 16.12 18.24
N GLU A 168 -0.94 16.95 17.37
CA GLU A 168 -1.49 18.27 17.05
C GLU A 168 -2.62 18.15 16.02
N GLU A 169 -3.66 18.98 16.17
CA GLU A 169 -4.72 19.14 15.17
C GLU A 169 -4.14 19.68 13.86
N ILE A 170 -4.59 19.13 12.73
CA ILE A 170 -4.20 19.58 11.41
C ILE A 170 -5.13 20.71 10.98
N ILE A 171 -4.76 21.92 11.38
CA ILE A 171 -5.47 23.15 11.00
C ILE A 171 -5.24 23.42 9.51
N LEU A 172 -6.31 23.48 8.72
CA LEU A 172 -6.27 23.95 7.33
C LEU A 172 -6.42 25.48 7.28
N ASP A 173 -5.73 26.12 6.34
CA ASP A 173 -5.81 27.58 6.16
C ASP A 173 -6.18 27.96 4.73
N LYS A 174 -6.34 29.26 4.46
CA LYS A 174 -6.73 29.79 3.14
C LYS A 174 -5.88 29.25 1.98
N CYS A 175 -4.61 28.91 2.23
CA CYS A 175 -3.77 28.30 1.20
C CYS A 175 -4.28 26.90 0.84
N ASP A 176 -4.64 26.05 1.80
CA ASP A 176 -5.10 24.69 1.49
C ASP A 176 -6.35 24.68 0.60
N PHE A 177 -7.24 25.65 0.82
CA PHE A 177 -8.48 25.81 0.06
C PHE A 177 -8.27 26.44 -1.34
N SER A 178 -7.13 27.10 -1.58
CA SER A 178 -6.83 27.70 -2.90
C SER A 178 -6.31 26.68 -3.92
N PHE A 179 -5.96 25.46 -3.49
CA PHE A 179 -5.50 24.39 -4.37
C PHE A 179 -6.55 23.26 -4.45
N SER A 180 -6.94 22.91 -5.67
CA SER A 180 -7.74 21.72 -5.95
C SER A 180 -7.01 20.47 -5.48
N LEU A 181 -7.74 19.42 -5.08
CA LEU A 181 -7.11 18.14 -4.68
C LEU A 181 -6.32 17.46 -5.80
N LYS A 182 -6.50 17.91 -7.05
CA LYS A 182 -5.79 17.41 -8.24
C LYS A 182 -4.53 18.21 -8.55
N ASP A 183 -4.26 19.30 -7.84
CA ASP A 183 -3.12 20.16 -8.14
C ASP A 183 -1.81 19.51 -7.72
N GLU A 184 -0.98 19.20 -8.71
CA GLU A 184 0.34 18.56 -8.51
C GLU A 184 1.37 19.53 -7.90
N ASN A 185 1.13 20.83 -8.06
CA ASN A 185 2.01 21.91 -7.58
C ASN A 185 1.57 22.50 -6.22
N PHE A 186 1.18 21.65 -5.28
CA PHE A 186 0.79 22.08 -3.94
C PHE A 186 1.96 22.70 -3.17
N LYS A 187 1.85 24.01 -2.85
CA LYS A 187 2.91 24.83 -2.23
C LYS A 187 2.63 25.28 -0.79
N CYS A 188 1.51 24.86 -0.19
CA CYS A 188 1.16 25.28 1.15
C CYS A 188 2.05 24.67 2.23
N LYS A 189 1.98 25.25 3.43
CA LYS A 189 2.74 24.81 4.60
C LYS A 189 2.40 23.35 4.92
N LYS A 190 3.44 22.55 5.14
CA LYS A 190 3.33 21.14 5.51
C LYS A 190 3.49 20.99 7.01
N VAL A 191 2.96 19.90 7.57
CA VAL A 191 3.23 19.54 8.96
C VAL A 191 4.73 19.33 9.21
N LYS A 192 5.15 19.39 10.47
CA LYS A 192 6.53 19.10 10.85
C LYS A 192 6.95 17.71 10.36
N LYS A 193 8.21 17.58 9.92
CA LYS A 193 8.76 16.30 9.42
C LYS A 193 8.65 15.16 10.45
N SER A 194 8.76 15.47 11.74
CA SER A 194 8.55 14.52 12.84
C SER A 194 7.12 13.96 12.84
N LEU A 195 6.13 14.85 12.77
CA LEU A 195 4.71 14.48 12.74
C LEU A 195 4.36 13.62 11.52
N ARG A 196 4.89 13.98 10.34
CA ARG A 196 4.74 13.16 9.14
C ARG A 196 5.31 11.75 9.31
N LYS A 197 6.48 11.61 9.95
CA LYS A 197 7.08 10.30 10.24
C LYS A 197 6.22 9.48 11.21
N ILE A 198 5.60 10.14 12.20
CA ILE A 198 4.65 9.50 13.13
C ILE A 198 3.45 8.98 12.33
N PHE A 199 2.82 9.82 11.51
CA PHE A 199 1.71 9.40 10.67
C PHE A 199 2.09 8.21 9.76
N ASP A 200 3.23 8.31 9.08
CA ASP A 200 3.72 7.25 8.18
C ASP A 200 3.93 5.92 8.90
N ARG A 201 4.50 5.93 10.11
CA ARG A 201 4.82 4.70 10.84
C ARG A 201 3.60 4.14 11.58
N GLU A 202 2.92 5.00 12.32
CA GLU A 202 1.93 4.59 13.31
C GLU A 202 0.52 4.53 12.73
N TYR A 203 0.23 5.27 11.66
CA TYR A 203 -1.14 5.37 11.11
C TYR A 203 -1.23 4.73 9.73
N ALA A 204 -0.31 5.01 8.81
CA ALA A 204 -0.30 4.36 7.51
C ALA A 204 0.01 2.86 7.59
N PHE A 205 0.63 2.38 8.69
CA PHE A 205 0.86 0.97 8.98
C PHE A 205 0.26 0.55 10.34
N GLY A 206 0.84 0.97 11.47
CA GLY A 206 0.56 0.37 12.78
C GLY A 206 -0.92 0.33 13.21
N TYR A 207 -1.65 1.43 13.01
CA TYR A 207 -3.08 1.54 13.32
C TYR A 207 -3.90 0.60 12.44
N ARG A 208 -3.60 0.56 11.14
CA ARG A 208 -4.27 -0.30 10.15
C ARG A 208 -4.02 -1.77 10.45
N ASP A 209 -2.78 -2.13 10.78
CA ASP A 209 -2.41 -3.50 11.18
C ASP A 209 -3.17 -3.93 12.44
N LYS A 210 -3.24 -3.05 13.45
CA LYS A 210 -3.98 -3.29 14.69
C LYS A 210 -5.48 -3.44 14.44
N SER A 211 -6.05 -2.59 13.59
CA SER A 211 -7.48 -2.63 13.24
C SER A 211 -7.80 -3.93 12.51
N LEU A 212 -7.00 -4.30 11.50
CA LEU A 212 -7.16 -5.54 10.74
C LEU A 212 -7.06 -6.77 11.66
N ALA A 213 -6.07 -6.83 12.54
CA ALA A 213 -5.91 -7.93 13.50
C ALA A 213 -7.15 -8.09 14.41
N LYS A 214 -7.65 -6.97 14.98
CA LYS A 214 -8.86 -6.98 15.80
C LYS A 214 -10.08 -7.47 15.01
N ARG A 215 -10.20 -7.04 13.75
CA ARG A 215 -11.31 -7.41 12.87
C ARG A 215 -11.29 -8.91 12.52
N ILE A 216 -10.10 -9.45 12.26
CA ILE A 216 -9.88 -10.89 12.04
C ILE A 216 -10.26 -11.71 13.27
N VAL A 217 -9.79 -11.31 14.46
CA VAL A 217 -10.06 -12.04 15.70
C VAL A 217 -11.55 -12.01 16.06
N LYS A 218 -12.21 -10.85 15.95
CA LYS A 218 -13.64 -10.69 16.23
C LYS A 218 -14.56 -11.36 15.21
N SER A 219 -14.07 -11.62 14.00
CA SER A 219 -14.87 -12.26 12.96
C SER A 219 -15.15 -13.72 13.29
N GLU A 220 -16.34 -14.21 12.96
CA GLU A 220 -16.69 -15.63 13.10
C GLU A 220 -16.04 -16.51 12.00
N LYS A 221 -15.42 -15.90 10.99
CA LYS A 221 -14.78 -16.62 9.89
C LYS A 221 -13.54 -17.38 10.37
N LYS A 222 -13.48 -18.67 10.03
CA LYS A 222 -12.36 -19.58 10.36
C LYS A 222 -11.28 -19.57 9.27
N LYS A 223 -11.68 -19.55 8.00
CA LYS A 223 -10.78 -19.45 6.83
C LYS A 223 -10.80 -18.03 6.28
N ILE A 224 -9.69 -17.31 6.39
CA ILE A 224 -9.59 -15.90 6.00
C ILE A 224 -8.47 -15.72 4.98
N LEU A 225 -8.79 -15.10 3.85
CA LEU A 225 -7.80 -14.66 2.86
C LEU A 225 -7.58 -13.16 3.02
N VAL A 226 -6.41 -12.73 3.48
CA VAL A 226 -6.05 -11.32 3.57
C VAL A 226 -5.33 -10.87 2.31
N ILE A 227 -5.84 -9.82 1.67
CA ILE A 227 -5.22 -9.18 0.48
C ILE A 227 -4.84 -7.76 0.85
N TYR A 228 -3.56 -7.56 1.19
CA TYR A 228 -3.03 -6.29 1.72
C TYR A 228 -1.63 -6.02 1.18
N GLY A 229 -1.21 -4.76 1.19
CA GLY A 229 0.13 -4.34 0.85
C GLY A 229 1.17 -5.13 1.63
N SER A 230 2.21 -5.62 0.95
CA SER A 230 3.21 -6.55 1.51
C SER A 230 3.86 -6.05 2.82
N ARG A 231 3.97 -4.74 3.00
CA ARG A 231 4.52 -4.10 4.19
C ARG A 231 3.69 -4.30 5.46
N HIS A 232 2.41 -4.65 5.34
CA HIS A 232 1.51 -4.86 6.47
C HIS A 232 1.65 -6.25 7.11
N PHE A 233 2.27 -7.22 6.42
CA PHE A 233 2.31 -8.61 6.89
C PHE A 233 2.87 -8.78 8.31
N TRP A 234 4.08 -8.26 8.57
CA TRP A 234 4.75 -8.40 9.86
C TRP A 234 4.04 -7.62 10.97
N GLY A 235 3.51 -6.45 10.64
CA GLY A 235 2.72 -5.65 11.57
C GLY A 235 1.44 -6.39 11.97
N LEU A 236 0.71 -6.93 10.99
CA LEU A 236 -0.46 -7.77 11.22
C LEU A 236 -0.14 -8.98 12.11
N TYR A 237 0.89 -9.76 11.75
CA TYR A 237 1.29 -10.93 12.53
C TYR A 237 1.63 -10.57 13.98
N THR A 238 2.37 -9.47 14.18
CA THR A 238 2.70 -8.97 15.53
C THR A 238 1.46 -8.60 16.32
N GLN A 239 0.47 -7.95 15.69
CA GLN A 239 -0.78 -7.59 16.36
C GLN A 239 -1.66 -8.80 16.67
N LEU A 240 -1.72 -9.80 15.78
CA LEU A 240 -2.39 -11.07 16.04
C LEU A 240 -1.77 -11.78 17.24
N LYS A 241 -0.44 -11.89 17.29
CA LYS A 241 0.31 -12.48 18.43
C LYS A 241 0.09 -11.76 19.76
N LYS A 242 -0.14 -10.44 19.74
CA LYS A 242 -0.47 -9.66 20.94
C LYS A 242 -1.86 -9.98 21.48
N ILE A 243 -2.81 -10.31 20.60
CA ILE A 243 -4.19 -10.65 20.97
C ILE A 243 -4.24 -12.11 21.43
N ASP A 244 -3.62 -13.01 20.68
CA ASP A 244 -3.50 -14.43 21.01
C ASP A 244 -2.09 -14.93 20.70
N LYS A 245 -1.39 -15.38 21.74
CA LYS A 245 0.00 -15.89 21.63
C LYS A 245 0.09 -17.19 20.82
N ASN A 246 -1.03 -17.89 20.60
CA ASN A 246 -1.06 -19.17 19.89
C ASN A 246 -0.98 -19.04 18.37
N PHE A 247 -1.12 -17.84 17.80
CA PHE A 247 -0.89 -17.64 16.37
C PHE A 247 0.54 -18.05 15.96
N ARG A 248 0.69 -18.83 14.90
CA ARG A 248 1.98 -19.33 14.38
C ARG A 248 2.10 -19.05 12.89
N LEU A 249 3.33 -18.87 12.43
CA LEU A 249 3.65 -18.79 11.02
C LEU A 249 3.91 -20.19 10.47
N ASN A 250 3.25 -20.50 9.36
CA ASN A 250 3.56 -21.68 8.58
C ASN A 250 4.24 -21.24 7.28
N PHE A 251 5.56 -21.31 7.28
CA PHE A 251 6.36 -21.13 6.07
C PHE A 251 6.30 -22.44 5.28
N GLY A 252 5.52 -22.50 4.20
CA GLY A 252 5.43 -23.76 3.44
C GLY A 252 4.36 -23.91 2.37
N LEU A 253 3.42 -22.99 2.18
CA LEU A 253 2.44 -23.08 1.08
C LEU A 253 3.09 -22.69 -0.26
N LYS A 254 3.98 -23.55 -0.76
CA LYS A 254 4.69 -23.36 -2.03
C LYS A 254 3.80 -23.62 -3.26
N LYS A 255 2.60 -24.18 -3.10
CA LYS A 255 1.65 -24.42 -4.19
C LYS A 255 0.20 -24.39 -3.67
N VAL A 256 -0.50 -23.31 -4.00
CA VAL A 256 -1.96 -23.27 -4.18
C VAL A 256 -2.16 -22.73 -5.59
#